data_AF-A0A9D2N5Q9-F1
#
_entry.id   AF-A0A9D2N5Q9-F1
#
_cell.length_a   1.000
_cell.length_b   1.000
_cell.length_c   1.000
_cell.angle_alpha   90.00
_cell.angle_beta   90.00
_cell.angle_gamma   90.00
#
_symmetry.space_group_name_H-M   'P 1'
#
loop_
_entity.id
_entity.type
_entity.pdbx_description
1 polymer ?
#
loop_
_entity_poly.entity_id
_entity_poly.type
_entity_poly.pdbx_seq_one_letter_code
_entity_poly.pdbx_strand_id
1 'polypeptide(L)'
;MEFTFISAFLMNVPILLASYLVNLALTGALLYRKPDLQRAAVFAIPYILFVAIPATWLFIQDMGGYFGAFILETYLEVTGWALAMKHSYRVRWGSAFATAALTVFLYGTFQELTGFFLTGNYDLTIPGDLAAYMTGECIGVLVPAIFVVWFIIRSRLFEEYAGFLSEDSGGKTGKILLFLIPAARNLAVEISNEHMVLNNSNPMVSILILLLIYGVFNYMFRCKMQDRKLEEQKLNLSQQKLYIQNLESVQKEVRLFRHDFKNMMAGASLQARDGNLTAVQEFISEVTGDFEQQVGRQIFQISQIGNIRLTELKGLLILKMTELQKKEIPFRLEVPFPFEHPGIPERELCRAAG
;
A
#
# COMPACT_ATOMS: atom_id res chain seq x y z
N MET A 1 42.06 26.07 22.16
CA MET A 1 42.57 26.23 20.79
C MET A 1 41.59 27.10 20.03
N GLU A 2 42.03 28.14 19.33
CA GLU A 2 41.19 28.73 18.29
C GLU A 2 41.03 27.69 17.19
N PHE A 3 39.83 27.16 17.01
CA PHE A 3 39.56 26.22 15.94
C PHE A 3 39.68 26.96 14.60
N THR A 4 40.73 26.67 13.86
CA THR A 4 40.82 27.08 12.45
C THR A 4 39.75 26.34 11.64
N PHE A 5 39.35 26.91 10.51
CA PHE A 5 38.40 26.27 9.59
C PHE A 5 38.83 24.84 9.22
N ILE A 6 40.13 24.64 8.95
CA ILE A 6 40.66 23.33 8.57
C ILE A 6 40.55 22.33 9.72
N SER A 7 40.89 22.73 10.95
CA SER A 7 40.77 21.83 12.12
C SER A 7 39.32 21.46 12.42
N ALA A 8 38.39 22.42 12.38
CA ALA A 8 36.98 22.15 12.63
C ALA A 8 36.37 21.28 11.52
N PHE A 9 36.73 21.52 10.26
CA PHE A 9 36.33 20.69 9.14
C PHE A 9 36.80 19.24 9.30
N LEU A 10 38.08 19.03 9.63
CA LEU A 10 38.65 17.69 9.79
C LEU A 10 38.03 16.91 10.96
N MET A 11 37.63 17.59 12.04
CA MET A 11 36.93 16.95 13.16
C MET A 11 35.54 16.43 12.78
N ASN A 12 34.86 17.05 11.82
CA ASN A 12 33.53 16.62 11.38
C ASN A 12 33.56 15.39 10.46
N VAL A 13 34.68 15.10 9.80
CA VAL A 13 34.77 14.05 8.77
C VAL A 13 34.39 12.65 9.31
N PRO A 14 34.88 12.18 10.48
CA PRO A 14 34.52 10.85 10.98
C PRO A 14 33.02 10.71 11.28
N ILE A 15 32.42 11.73 11.90
CA ILE A 15 31.01 11.75 12.27
C ILE A 15 30.14 11.76 11.00
N LEU A 16 30.49 12.58 10.00
CA LEU A 16 29.78 12.64 8.72
C LEU A 16 29.93 11.36 7.89
N LEU A 17 31.07 10.66 8.02
CA LEU A 17 31.24 9.35 7.40
C LEU A 17 30.36 8.30 8.07
N ALA A 18 30.26 8.33 9.40
CA ALA A 18 29.32 7.48 10.14
C ALA A 18 27.87 7.79 9.77
N SER A 19 27.49 9.07 9.68
CA SER A 19 26.16 9.50 9.27
C SER A 19 25.81 9.03 7.85
N TYR A 20 26.76 9.12 6.91
CA TYR A 20 26.62 8.64 5.55
C TYR A 20 26.31 7.12 5.51
N LEU A 21 27.07 6.32 6.26
CA LEU A 21 26.89 4.87 6.32
C LEU A 21 25.56 4.48 6.97
N VAL A 22 25.17 5.15 8.05
CA VAL A 22 23.89 4.94 8.74
C VAL A 22 22.74 5.28 7.81
N ASN A 23 22.78 6.44 7.16
CA ASN A 23 21.77 6.86 6.20
C ASN A 23 21.69 5.88 5.01
N LEU A 24 22.82 5.36 4.53
CA LEU A 24 22.86 4.34 3.47
C LEU A 24 22.14 3.06 3.88
N ALA A 25 22.42 2.57 5.10
CA ALA A 25 21.82 1.35 5.64
C ALA A 25 20.32 1.51 5.92
N LEU A 26 19.92 2.61 6.55
CA LEU A 26 18.52 2.93 6.83
C LEU A 26 17.71 3.07 5.53
N THR A 27 18.26 3.76 4.53
CA THR A 27 17.61 3.90 3.22
C THR A 27 17.39 2.55 2.55
N GLY A 28 18.40 1.67 2.60
CA GLY A 28 18.30 0.33 2.03
C GLY A 28 17.24 -0.52 2.74
N ALA A 29 17.11 -0.38 4.07
CA ALA A 29 16.09 -1.04 4.86
C ALA A 29 14.67 -0.52 4.56
N LEU A 30 14.49 0.81 4.53
CA LEU A 30 13.20 1.46 4.28
C LEU A 30 12.67 1.20 2.87
N LEU A 31 13.53 1.28 1.86
CA LEU A 31 13.15 1.02 0.46
C LEU A 31 13.21 -0.47 0.09
N TYR A 32 13.63 -1.33 1.00
CA TYR A 32 13.89 -2.76 0.78
C TYR A 32 14.69 -3.01 -0.51
N ARG A 33 15.74 -2.21 -0.72
CA ARG A 33 16.56 -2.20 -1.94
C ARG A 33 18.03 -2.06 -1.59
N LYS A 34 18.90 -2.75 -2.34
CA LYS A 34 20.36 -2.58 -2.20
C LYS A 34 20.85 -1.33 -2.95
N PRO A 35 21.76 -0.52 -2.36
CA PRO A 35 22.41 0.57 -3.07
C PRO A 35 23.37 0.05 -4.14
N ASP A 36 23.60 0.86 -5.17
CA ASP A 36 24.80 0.71 -6.01
C ASP A 36 26.03 1.18 -5.21
N LEU A 37 26.79 0.22 -4.70
CA LEU A 37 27.93 0.45 -3.79
C LEU A 37 29.03 1.31 -4.44
N GLN A 38 29.27 1.17 -5.74
CA GLN A 38 30.29 1.97 -6.43
C GLN A 38 29.88 3.43 -6.50
N ARG A 39 28.62 3.68 -6.88
CA ARG A 39 28.06 5.04 -6.93
C ARG A 39 27.98 5.69 -5.55
N ALA A 40 27.61 4.91 -4.54
CA ALA A 40 27.58 5.38 -3.16
C ALA A 40 28.99 5.77 -2.69
N ALA A 41 29.99 4.89 -2.89
CA ALA A 41 31.37 5.18 -2.51
C ALA A 41 31.92 6.46 -3.16
N VAL A 42 31.66 6.67 -4.45
CA VAL A 42 32.08 7.89 -5.17
C VAL A 42 31.37 9.13 -4.62
N PHE A 43 30.11 9.03 -4.23
CA PHE A 43 29.32 10.16 -3.75
C PHE A 43 29.56 10.53 -2.28
N ALA A 44 30.25 9.68 -1.51
CA ALA A 44 30.57 9.97 -0.11
C ALA A 44 31.39 11.27 0.05
N ILE A 45 32.39 11.50 -0.81
CA ILE A 45 33.23 12.71 -0.75
C ILE A 45 32.42 13.98 -1.08
N PRO A 46 31.67 14.06 -2.20
CA PRO A 46 30.76 15.18 -2.47
C PRO A 46 29.78 15.46 -1.34
N TYR A 47 29.21 14.41 -0.73
CA TYR A 47 28.27 14.56 0.39
C TYR A 47 28.95 15.18 1.61
N ILE A 48 30.11 14.65 2.02
CA ILE A 48 30.86 15.17 3.17
C ILE A 48 31.23 16.63 2.93
N LEU A 49 31.72 16.99 1.74
CA LEU A 49 32.05 18.38 1.43
C LEU A 49 30.81 19.29 1.48
N PHE A 50 29.70 18.84 0.93
CA PHE A 50 28.45 19.61 0.89
C PHE A 50 27.89 19.91 2.28
N VAL A 51 27.99 18.95 3.21
CA VAL A 51 27.48 19.11 4.58
C VAL A 51 28.51 19.81 5.49
N ALA A 52 29.78 19.39 5.43
CA ALA A 52 30.82 19.87 6.34
C ALA A 52 31.17 21.34 6.14
N ILE A 53 31.19 21.84 4.90
CA ILE A 53 31.62 23.23 4.62
C ILE A 53 30.65 24.25 5.26
N PRO A 54 29.32 24.17 5.03
CA PRO A 54 28.37 25.06 5.70
C PRO A 54 28.37 24.90 7.21
N ALA A 55 28.41 23.67 7.73
CA ALA A 55 28.44 23.40 9.16
C ALA A 55 29.67 24.03 9.84
N THR A 56 30.85 23.85 9.25
CA THR A 56 32.10 24.44 9.74
C THR A 56 32.06 25.97 9.68
N TRP A 57 31.47 26.53 8.64
CA TRP A 57 31.31 27.98 8.52
C TRP A 57 30.37 28.55 9.58
N LEU A 58 29.23 27.91 9.83
CA LEU A 58 28.29 28.30 10.88
C LEU A 58 28.91 28.21 12.28
N PHE A 59 29.71 27.17 12.53
CA PHE A 59 30.44 27.00 13.79
C PHE A 59 31.42 28.15 14.05
N ILE A 60 32.20 28.57 13.06
CA ILE A 60 33.18 29.67 13.22
C ILE A 60 32.50 31.03 13.43
N GLN A 61 31.31 31.22 12.84
CA GLN A 61 30.52 32.45 13.05
C GLN A 61 29.79 32.47 14.40
N ASP A 62 30.03 31.48 15.27
CA ASP A 62 29.34 31.30 16.56
C ASP A 62 27.80 31.22 16.40
N MET A 63 27.35 30.79 15.21
CA MET A 63 25.93 30.68 14.90
C MET A 63 25.31 29.35 15.38
N GLY A 64 26.12 28.49 16.00
CA GLY A 64 25.69 27.18 16.48
C GLY A 64 24.64 27.23 17.61
N GLY A 65 24.45 28.36 18.28
CA GLY A 65 23.39 28.52 19.30
C GLY A 65 22.03 28.95 18.74
N TYR A 66 21.94 29.28 17.45
CA TYR A 66 20.70 29.81 16.88
C TYR A 66 19.86 28.69 16.27
N PHE A 67 18.61 28.56 16.73
CA PHE A 67 17.64 27.61 16.20
C PHE A 67 17.51 27.63 14.66
N GLY A 68 17.59 28.81 14.06
CA GLY A 68 17.55 28.96 12.59
C GLY A 68 18.74 28.31 11.87
N ALA A 69 19.93 28.33 12.48
CA ALA A 69 21.12 27.69 11.93
C ALA A 69 21.01 26.16 12.00
N PHE A 70 20.49 25.60 13.10
CA PHE A 70 20.22 24.16 13.22
C PHE A 70 19.21 23.65 12.19
N ILE A 71 18.12 24.39 11.96
CA ILE A 71 17.16 24.05 10.91
C ILE A 71 17.83 24.06 9.53
N LEU A 72 18.61 25.12 9.24
CA LEU A 72 19.31 25.25 7.97
C LEU A 72 20.25 24.06 7.74
N GLU A 73 21.07 23.73 8.72
CA GLU A 73 22.00 22.59 8.68
C GLU A 73 21.26 21.27 8.47
N THR A 74 20.17 21.03 9.20
CA THR A 74 19.33 19.84 9.05
C THR A 74 18.80 19.70 7.61
N TYR A 75 18.30 20.77 7.00
CA TYR A 75 17.78 20.69 5.63
C TYR A 75 18.87 20.67 4.55
N LEU A 76 20.07 21.17 4.85
CA LEU A 76 21.26 20.93 4.03
C LEU A 76 21.62 19.45 4.03
N GLU A 77 21.62 18.79 5.19
CA GLU A 77 21.82 17.33 5.27
C GLU A 77 20.76 16.55 4.50
N VAL A 78 19.47 16.91 4.66
CA VAL A 78 18.37 16.29 3.91
C VAL A 78 18.58 16.45 2.40
N THR A 79 19.00 17.63 1.95
CA THR A 79 19.26 17.91 0.54
C THR A 79 20.46 17.14 0.01
N GLY A 80 21.57 17.14 0.75
CA GLY A 80 22.77 16.39 0.42
C GLY A 80 22.49 14.89 0.34
N TRP A 81 21.71 14.36 1.28
CA TRP A 81 21.35 12.95 1.28
C TRP A 81 20.33 12.60 0.18
N ALA A 82 19.36 13.47 -0.11
CA ALA A 82 18.44 13.28 -1.23
C ALA A 82 19.19 13.21 -2.59
N LEU A 83 20.24 14.03 -2.77
CA LEU A 83 21.14 13.95 -3.92
C LEU A 83 21.90 12.62 -3.97
N ALA A 84 22.46 12.19 -2.83
CA ALA A 84 23.15 10.90 -2.72
C ALA A 84 22.22 9.74 -3.08
N MET A 85 20.97 9.77 -2.59
CA MET A 85 19.94 8.78 -2.91
C MET A 85 19.56 8.80 -4.39
N LYS A 86 19.47 9.99 -5.00
CA LYS A 86 19.18 10.10 -6.43
C LYS A 86 20.25 9.40 -7.27
N HIS A 87 21.51 9.55 -6.87
CA HIS A 87 22.65 8.97 -7.56
C HIS A 87 22.78 7.44 -7.34
N SER A 88 22.62 6.98 -6.09
CA SER A 88 22.85 5.59 -5.67
C SER A 88 21.63 4.67 -5.82
N TYR A 89 20.42 5.15 -5.54
CA TYR A 89 19.18 4.37 -5.54
C TYR A 89 18.23 4.69 -6.71
N ARG A 90 18.49 5.75 -7.48
CA ARG A 90 17.67 6.21 -8.64
C ARG A 90 16.18 6.40 -8.30
N VAL A 91 15.89 7.02 -7.15
CA VAL A 91 14.52 7.27 -6.67
C VAL A 91 13.92 8.53 -7.33
N ARG A 92 12.58 8.63 -7.38
CA ARG A 92 11.87 9.87 -7.75
C ARG A 92 12.15 10.97 -6.71
N TRP A 93 12.21 12.24 -7.13
CA TRP A 93 12.60 13.36 -6.26
C TRP A 93 11.76 13.49 -4.99
N GLY A 94 10.42 13.50 -5.11
CA GLY A 94 9.55 13.63 -3.92
C GLY A 94 9.72 12.48 -2.92
N SER A 95 10.02 11.27 -3.40
CA SER A 95 10.32 10.14 -2.53
C SER A 95 11.72 10.21 -1.94
N ALA A 96 12.71 10.70 -2.71
CA ALA A 96 14.08 10.90 -2.23
C ALA A 96 14.13 11.91 -1.07
N PHE A 97 13.46 13.06 -1.18
CA PHE A 97 13.40 14.04 -0.10
C PHE A 97 12.64 13.53 1.13
N ALA A 98 11.54 12.80 0.94
CA ALA A 98 10.79 12.22 2.06
C ALA A 98 11.59 11.13 2.79
N THR A 99 12.29 10.26 2.05
CA THR A 99 13.18 9.24 2.65
C THR A 99 14.37 9.90 3.31
N ALA A 100 14.96 10.92 2.70
CA ALA A 100 16.10 11.60 3.27
C ALA A 100 15.77 12.34 4.57
N ALA A 101 14.62 13.00 4.61
CA ALA A 101 14.11 13.60 5.84
C ALA A 101 13.92 12.55 6.95
N LEU A 102 13.33 11.40 6.64
CA LEU A 102 13.15 10.33 7.63
C LEU A 102 14.49 9.76 8.14
N THR A 103 15.47 9.54 7.26
CA THR A 103 16.77 8.98 7.67
C THR A 103 17.58 10.00 8.48
N VAL A 104 17.57 11.28 8.11
CA VAL A 104 18.19 12.37 8.88
C VAL A 104 17.52 12.53 10.23
N PHE A 105 16.18 12.44 10.30
CA PHE A 105 15.46 12.42 11.58
C PHE A 105 15.91 11.26 12.49
N LEU A 106 16.00 10.04 11.94
CA LEU A 106 16.44 8.86 12.71
C LEU A 106 17.89 9.02 13.17
N TYR A 107 18.77 9.48 12.29
CA TYR A 107 20.17 9.76 12.61
C TYR A 107 20.31 10.79 13.73
N GLY A 108 19.65 11.95 13.62
CA GLY A 108 19.68 12.96 14.68
C GLY A 108 19.10 12.44 16.00
N THR A 109 18.07 11.58 15.95
CA THR A 109 17.56 10.90 17.15
C THR A 109 18.62 10.00 17.77
N PHE A 110 19.41 9.28 16.97
CA PHE A 110 20.50 8.44 17.48
C PHE A 110 21.64 9.27 18.07
N GLN A 111 21.96 10.43 17.49
CA GLN A 111 22.92 11.35 18.08
C GLN A 111 22.50 11.79 19.49
N GLU A 112 21.23 12.11 19.73
CA GLU A 112 20.81 12.48 21.10
C GLU A 112 20.92 11.33 22.09
N LEU A 113 20.73 10.08 21.61
CA LEU A 113 20.92 8.90 22.43
C LEU A 113 22.39 8.71 22.85
N THR A 114 23.36 9.33 22.18
CA THR A 114 24.77 9.33 22.62
C THR A 114 24.90 9.97 24.00
N GLY A 115 24.00 10.90 24.36
CA GLY A 115 23.93 11.52 25.69
C GLY A 115 23.72 10.54 26.84
N PHE A 116 23.19 9.33 26.61
CA PHE A 116 23.16 8.27 27.63
C PHE A 116 24.55 7.66 27.91
N PHE A 117 25.42 7.65 26.90
CA PHE A 117 26.73 6.98 26.95
C PHE A 117 27.86 7.97 27.26
N LEU A 118 27.72 9.23 26.84
CA LEU A 118 28.68 10.31 27.04
C LEU A 118 28.30 11.17 28.25
N THR A 119 28.38 10.58 29.45
CA THR A 119 28.08 11.30 30.71
C THR A 119 29.30 12.02 31.31
N GLY A 120 30.48 11.87 30.72
CA GLY A 120 31.72 12.50 31.18
C GLY A 120 31.94 13.89 30.61
N ASN A 121 32.56 14.79 31.39
CA ASN A 121 33.06 16.07 30.87
C ASN A 121 34.38 15.80 30.14
N TYR A 122 34.33 15.69 28.82
CA TYR A 122 35.53 15.51 27.99
C TYR A 122 36.17 16.87 27.70
N ASP A 123 37.47 16.98 27.93
CA ASP A 123 38.21 18.14 27.46
C ASP A 123 38.65 17.90 26.01
N LEU A 124 37.92 18.50 25.07
CA LEU A 124 38.18 18.36 23.63
C LEU A 124 39.56 18.90 23.21
N THR A 125 40.28 19.60 24.08
CA THR A 125 41.66 20.03 23.82
C THR A 125 42.69 18.91 24.03
N ILE A 126 42.34 17.88 24.80
CA ILE A 126 43.19 16.72 25.06
C ILE A 126 42.95 15.67 23.96
N PRO A 127 43.98 15.23 23.22
CA PRO A 127 43.80 14.26 22.12
C PRO A 127 43.14 12.93 22.53
N GLY A 128 43.42 12.46 23.76
CA GLY A 128 42.82 11.25 24.30
C GLY A 128 41.32 11.38 24.55
N ASP A 129 40.90 12.48 25.18
CA ASP A 129 39.48 12.78 25.46
C ASP A 129 38.72 13.06 24.16
N LEU A 130 39.33 13.78 23.22
CA LEU A 130 38.77 14.00 21.90
C LEU A 130 38.54 12.67 21.15
N ALA A 131 39.52 11.77 21.17
CA ALA A 131 39.39 10.46 20.53
C ALA A 131 38.30 9.60 21.20
N ALA A 132 38.22 9.63 22.53
CA ALA A 132 37.18 8.93 23.28
C ALA A 132 35.77 9.48 22.96
N TYR A 133 35.62 10.80 22.94
CA TYR A 133 34.38 11.48 22.57
C TYR A 133 33.95 11.13 21.14
N MET A 134 34.85 11.25 20.16
CA MET A 134 34.58 10.91 18.75
C MET A 134 34.19 9.44 18.57
N THR A 135 34.85 8.55 19.30
CA THR A 135 34.54 7.11 19.28
C THR A 135 33.16 6.85 19.88
N GLY A 136 32.83 7.50 21.01
CA GLY A 136 31.53 7.39 21.66
C GLY A 136 30.38 7.88 20.77
N GLU A 137 30.57 9.02 20.11
CA GLU A 137 29.63 9.56 19.11
C GLU A 137 29.39 8.57 17.96
N CYS A 138 30.46 8.01 17.38
CA CYS A 138 30.32 7.04 16.29
C CYS A 138 29.58 5.76 16.74
N ILE A 139 29.93 5.22 17.91
CA ILE A 139 29.26 4.02 18.46
C ILE A 139 27.79 4.31 18.78
N GLY A 140 27.53 5.47 19.39
CA GLY A 140 26.19 5.88 19.81
C GLY A 140 25.23 6.07 18.64
N VAL A 141 25.72 6.33 17.43
CA VAL A 141 24.88 6.32 16.22
C VAL A 141 24.82 4.95 15.55
N LEU A 142 25.95 4.25 15.39
CA LEU A 142 26.02 3.00 14.65
C LEU A 142 25.23 1.86 15.32
N VAL A 143 25.28 1.75 16.65
CA VAL A 143 24.61 0.66 17.39
C VAL A 143 23.09 0.76 17.27
N PRO A 144 22.43 1.92 17.56
CA PRO A 144 21.00 2.07 17.32
C PRO A 144 20.61 1.89 15.85
N ALA A 145 21.45 2.33 14.90
CA ALA A 145 21.18 2.15 13.48
C ALA A 145 21.06 0.67 13.10
N ILE A 146 21.95 -0.20 13.58
CA ILE A 146 21.88 -1.65 13.35
C ILE A 146 20.58 -2.22 13.90
N PHE A 147 20.20 -1.84 15.14
CA PHE A 147 18.96 -2.28 15.76
C PHE A 147 17.72 -1.82 14.98
N VAL A 148 17.68 -0.57 14.56
CA VAL A 148 16.54 -0.01 13.80
C VAL A 148 16.45 -0.63 12.41
N VAL A 149 17.57 -0.85 11.71
CA VAL A 149 17.58 -1.58 10.43
C VAL A 149 17.03 -3.00 10.61
N TRP A 150 17.50 -3.73 11.63
CA TRP A 150 16.99 -5.05 11.96
C TRP A 150 15.48 -5.02 12.26
N PHE A 151 15.02 -4.03 13.04
CA PHE A 151 13.62 -3.86 13.40
C PHE A 151 12.74 -3.56 12.18
N ILE A 152 13.17 -2.67 11.28
CA ILE A 152 12.46 -2.33 10.03
C ILE A 152 12.25 -3.58 9.18
N ILE A 153 13.28 -4.41 9.02
CA ILE A 153 13.22 -5.63 8.22
C ILE A 153 12.36 -6.69 8.92
N ARG A 154 12.58 -6.93 10.21
CA ARG A 154 11.90 -7.97 10.99
C ARG A 154 10.40 -7.72 11.13
N SER A 155 10.01 -6.46 11.30
CA SER A 155 8.62 -6.01 11.47
C SER A 155 7.94 -5.66 10.13
N ARG A 156 8.64 -5.80 8.99
CA ARG A 156 8.16 -5.47 7.64
C ARG A 156 7.67 -4.03 7.49
N LEU A 157 8.26 -3.09 8.22
CA LEU A 157 7.90 -1.67 8.14
C LEU A 157 8.17 -1.07 6.75
N PHE A 158 9.02 -1.70 5.94
CA PHE A 158 9.24 -1.30 4.56
C PHE A 158 7.97 -1.42 3.68
N GLU A 159 7.07 -2.38 3.96
CA GLU A 159 5.80 -2.51 3.24
C GLU A 159 4.87 -1.35 3.57
N GLU A 160 4.80 -1.00 4.87
CA GLU A 160 4.04 0.14 5.36
C GLU A 160 4.57 1.45 4.76
N TYR A 161 5.91 1.60 4.76
CA TYR A 161 6.62 2.75 4.20
C TYR A 161 6.44 2.90 2.68
N ALA A 162 6.46 1.80 1.93
CA ALA A 162 6.16 1.82 0.51
C ALA A 162 4.76 2.37 0.22
N GLY A 163 3.76 2.02 1.05
CA GLY A 163 2.41 2.57 0.97
C GLY A 163 2.30 4.07 1.27
N PHE A 164 3.22 4.62 2.06
CA PHE A 164 3.33 6.08 2.27
C PHE A 164 3.94 6.81 1.08
N LEU A 165 4.82 6.15 0.33
CA LEU A 165 5.46 6.70 -0.86
C LEU A 165 4.60 6.57 -2.14
N SER A 166 3.68 5.61 -2.17
CA SER A 166 2.81 5.35 -3.33
C SER A 166 1.84 6.50 -3.65
N GLU A 167 1.61 6.78 -4.93
CA GLU A 167 0.81 7.92 -5.41
C GLU A 167 -0.71 7.70 -5.35
N ASP A 168 -1.19 6.46 -5.19
CA ASP A 168 -2.59 6.09 -5.45
C ASP A 168 -3.64 6.58 -4.45
N SER A 169 -3.26 7.10 -3.27
CA SER A 169 -4.15 7.93 -2.42
C SER A 169 -3.40 8.42 -1.18
N GLY A 170 -3.30 9.75 -1.03
CA GLY A 170 -2.69 10.38 0.15
C GLY A 170 -1.15 10.34 0.22
N GLY A 171 -0.45 9.84 -0.81
CA GLY A 171 1.01 9.79 -0.84
C GLY A 171 1.71 11.16 -0.82
N LYS A 172 1.04 12.21 -1.32
CA LYS A 172 1.55 13.59 -1.21
C LYS A 172 1.60 14.07 0.24
N THR A 173 0.51 13.86 0.99
CA THR A 173 0.42 14.22 2.41
C THR A 173 1.45 13.45 3.24
N GLY A 174 1.63 12.15 2.97
CA GLY A 174 2.65 11.33 3.62
C GLY A 174 4.07 11.85 3.38
N LYS A 175 4.41 12.23 2.15
CA LYS A 175 5.73 12.80 1.81
C LYS A 175 5.98 14.14 2.49
N ILE A 176 4.96 15.01 2.54
CA ILE A 176 5.05 16.30 3.24
C ILE A 176 5.25 16.09 4.74
N LEU A 177 4.48 15.17 5.34
CA LEU A 177 4.63 14.84 6.76
C LEU A 177 6.05 14.36 7.06
N LEU A 178 6.57 13.40 6.29
CA LEU A 178 7.95 12.90 6.45
C LEU A 178 8.99 14.00 6.28
N PHE A 179 8.77 14.93 5.35
CA PHE A 179 9.67 16.05 5.12
C PHE A 179 9.72 17.03 6.30
N LEU A 180 8.62 17.21 7.04
CA LEU A 180 8.52 18.14 8.17
C LEU A 180 9.02 17.54 9.50
N ILE A 181 9.13 16.21 9.61
CA ILE A 181 9.50 15.51 10.85
C ILE A 181 10.85 15.98 11.46
N PRO A 182 11.94 16.18 10.68
CA PRO A 182 13.20 16.68 11.24
C PRO A 182 13.05 18.05 11.93
N ALA A 183 12.31 18.97 11.31
CA ALA A 183 12.05 20.28 11.90
C ALA A 183 11.21 20.19 13.18
N ALA A 184 10.19 19.32 13.19
CA ALA A 184 9.37 19.09 14.38
C ALA A 184 10.20 18.50 15.53
N ARG A 185 11.12 17.58 15.24
CA ARG A 185 12.08 17.04 16.22
C ARG A 185 12.94 18.16 16.81
N ASN A 186 13.60 18.94 15.96
CA ASN A 186 14.49 20.02 16.43
C ASN A 186 13.74 21.04 17.28
N LEU A 187 12.52 21.41 16.88
CA LEU A 187 11.67 22.30 17.67
C LEU A 187 11.35 21.70 19.05
N ALA A 188 11.02 20.42 19.12
CA ALA A 188 10.71 19.76 20.38
C ALA A 188 11.93 19.62 21.31
N VAL A 189 13.12 19.40 20.75
CA VAL A 189 14.38 19.38 21.51
C VAL A 189 14.71 20.79 22.03
N GLU A 190 14.59 21.82 21.19
CA GLU A 190 14.83 23.23 21.58
C GLU A 190 13.94 23.64 22.75
N ILE A 191 12.62 23.40 22.64
CA ILE A 191 11.66 23.71 23.70
C ILE A 191 12.01 22.97 25.00
N SER A 192 12.44 21.70 24.90
CA SER A 192 12.82 20.94 26.08
C SER A 192 14.09 21.46 26.75
N ASN A 193 15.07 21.91 25.97
CA ASN A 193 16.33 22.45 26.50
C ASN A 193 16.10 23.78 27.22
N GLU A 194 15.14 24.59 26.78
CA GLU A 194 14.76 25.84 27.45
C GLU A 194 14.09 25.59 28.83
N HIS A 195 13.40 24.46 29.00
CA HIS A 195 12.59 24.17 30.19
C HIS A 195 13.22 23.21 31.21
N MET A 196 14.29 22.46 30.87
CA MET A 196 14.96 21.52 31.79
C MET A 196 16.47 21.81 31.89
N VAL A 197 16.95 22.01 33.13
CA VAL A 197 18.38 22.18 33.48
C VAL A 197 19.12 20.83 33.44
N LEU A 198 19.10 20.14 32.30
CA LEU A 198 19.89 18.93 32.07
C LEU A 198 20.75 19.12 30.83
N ASN A 199 22.06 18.98 31.05
CA ASN A 199 23.17 19.04 30.11
C ASN A 199 22.84 18.62 28.66
N ASN A 200 23.16 19.48 27.69
CA ASN A 200 23.33 19.38 26.21
C ASN A 200 22.78 18.22 25.34
N SER A 201 22.15 17.19 25.88
CA SER A 201 21.55 16.09 25.14
C SER A 201 20.36 15.59 25.93
N ASN A 202 19.16 15.62 25.34
CA ASN A 202 17.95 15.12 25.99
C ASN A 202 17.48 13.82 25.32
N PRO A 203 18.12 12.68 25.66
CA PRO A 203 17.81 11.42 25.01
C PRO A 203 16.38 10.95 25.34
N MET A 204 15.79 11.38 26.46
CA MET A 204 14.42 11.01 26.84
C MET A 204 13.38 11.63 25.89
N VAL A 205 13.54 12.90 25.54
CA VAL A 205 12.65 13.57 24.56
C VAL A 205 12.76 12.90 23.20
N SER A 206 13.97 12.55 22.79
CA SER A 206 14.22 11.83 21.55
C SER A 206 13.54 10.45 21.49
N ILE A 207 13.58 9.67 22.58
CA ILE A 207 12.83 8.41 22.69
C ILE A 207 11.32 8.66 22.57
N LEU A 208 10.80 9.67 23.28
CA LEU A 208 9.36 9.96 23.28
C LEU A 208 8.87 10.36 21.89
N ILE A 209 9.63 11.19 21.17
CA ILE A 209 9.32 11.59 19.78
C ILE A 209 9.38 10.38 18.85
N LEU A 210 10.38 9.51 18.99
CA LEU A 210 10.49 8.28 18.20
C LEU A 210 9.28 7.37 18.41
N LEU A 211 8.84 7.16 19.65
CA LEU A 211 7.66 6.36 19.99
C LEU A 211 6.36 6.99 19.46
N LEU A 212 6.22 8.32 19.56
CA LEU A 212 5.06 9.04 19.04
C LEU A 212 4.96 8.90 17.52
N ILE A 213 6.06 9.12 16.80
CA ILE A 213 6.09 8.99 15.34
C ILE A 213 5.81 7.55 14.92
N TYR A 214 6.39 6.56 15.62
CA TYR A 214 6.08 5.15 15.39
C TYR A 214 4.58 4.85 15.59
N GLY A 215 3.97 5.38 16.66
CA GLY A 215 2.54 5.23 16.93
C GLY A 215 1.66 5.85 15.86
N VAL A 216 1.95 7.08 15.43
CA VAL A 216 1.23 7.77 14.35
C VAL A 216 1.36 7.01 13.04
N PHE A 217 2.57 6.53 12.72
CA PHE A 217 2.83 5.76 11.51
C PHE A 217 2.02 4.46 11.49
N ASN A 218 2.02 3.72 12.62
CA ASN A 218 1.25 2.48 12.75
C ASN A 218 -0.27 2.72 12.69
N TYR A 219 -0.75 3.79 13.33
CA TYR A 219 -2.17 4.18 13.29
C TYR A 219 -2.62 4.50 11.86
N MET A 220 -1.88 5.38 11.17
CA MET A 220 -2.17 5.73 9.78
C MET A 220 -2.14 4.52 8.85
N PHE A 221 -1.17 3.62 9.03
CA PHE A 221 -1.09 2.39 8.26
C PHE A 221 -2.33 1.50 8.49
N ARG A 222 -2.73 1.31 9.76
CA ARG A 222 -3.94 0.54 10.11
C ARG A 222 -5.21 1.15 9.51
N CYS A 223 -5.37 2.47 9.55
CA CYS A 223 -6.49 3.16 8.91
C CYS A 223 -6.53 2.87 7.41
N LYS A 224 -5.42 3.04 6.68
CA LYS A 224 -5.36 2.72 5.24
C LYS A 224 -5.70 1.26 4.95
N MET A 225 -5.24 0.33 5.78
CA MET A 225 -5.56 -1.09 5.63
C MET A 225 -7.04 -1.39 5.89
N GLN A 226 -7.67 -0.69 6.84
CA GLN A 226 -9.11 -0.80 7.09
C GLN A 226 -9.92 -0.21 5.93
N ASP A 227 -9.52 0.95 5.40
CA ASP A 227 -10.19 1.59 4.27
C ASP A 227 -10.18 0.70 3.02
N ARG A 228 -9.02 0.10 2.69
CA ARG A 228 -8.91 -0.86 1.58
C ARG A 228 -9.82 -2.07 1.76
N LYS A 229 -9.85 -2.66 2.96
CA LYS A 229 -10.75 -3.78 3.27
C LYS A 229 -12.22 -3.37 3.14
N LEU A 230 -12.58 -2.15 3.53
CA LEU A 230 -13.94 -1.65 3.41
C LEU A 230 -14.34 -1.42 1.95
N GLU A 231 -13.42 -0.92 1.11
CA GLU A 231 -13.64 -0.79 -0.34
C GLU A 231 -13.84 -2.16 -1.00
N GLU A 232 -12.99 -3.14 -0.69
CA GLU A 232 -13.14 -4.52 -1.16
C GLU A 232 -14.49 -5.12 -0.73
N GLN A 233 -14.90 -4.90 0.52
CA GLN A 233 -16.21 -5.35 1.03
C GLN A 233 -17.37 -4.67 0.29
N LYS A 234 -17.29 -3.36 0.02
CA LYS A 234 -18.30 -2.62 -0.75
C LYS A 234 -18.42 -3.16 -2.19
N LEU A 235 -17.28 -3.45 -2.83
CA LEU A 235 -17.25 -4.05 -4.16
C LEU A 235 -17.86 -5.47 -4.17
N ASN A 236 -17.55 -6.28 -3.16
CA ASN A 236 -18.15 -7.61 -3.04
C ASN A 236 -19.67 -7.54 -2.78
N LEU A 237 -20.13 -6.61 -1.93
CA LEU A 237 -21.56 -6.39 -1.68
C LEU A 237 -22.31 -5.91 -2.93
N SER A 238 -21.70 -5.02 -3.73
CA SER A 238 -22.33 -4.56 -4.97
C SER A 238 -22.46 -5.69 -5.99
N GLN A 239 -21.46 -6.58 -6.09
CA GLN A 239 -21.53 -7.79 -6.91
C GLN A 239 -22.64 -8.75 -6.43
N GLN A 240 -22.75 -8.98 -5.13
CA GLN A 240 -23.83 -9.81 -4.56
C GLN A 240 -25.21 -9.24 -4.86
N LYS A 241 -25.37 -7.91 -4.77
CA LYS A 241 -26.65 -7.25 -5.08
C LYS A 241 -27.04 -7.44 -6.55
N LEU A 242 -26.09 -7.29 -7.47
CA LEU A 242 -26.32 -7.55 -8.90
C LEU A 242 -26.70 -9.00 -9.15
N TYR A 243 -26.05 -9.94 -8.47
CA TYR A 243 -26.38 -11.36 -8.56
C TYR A 243 -27.81 -11.65 -8.09
N ILE A 244 -28.24 -11.10 -6.95
CA ILE A 244 -29.61 -11.26 -6.44
C ILE A 244 -30.63 -10.67 -7.42
N GLN A 245 -30.37 -9.47 -7.95
CA GLN A 245 -31.26 -8.85 -8.94
C GLN A 245 -31.42 -9.69 -10.21
N ASN A 246 -30.34 -10.34 -10.66
CA ASN A 246 -30.41 -11.28 -11.78
C ASN A 246 -31.21 -12.54 -11.44
N LEU A 247 -31.09 -13.07 -10.21
CA LEU A 247 -31.92 -14.20 -9.79
C LEU A 247 -33.41 -13.83 -9.72
N GLU A 248 -33.74 -12.64 -9.22
CA GLU A 248 -35.11 -12.13 -9.17
C GLU A 248 -35.71 -11.94 -10.57
N SER A 249 -34.92 -11.44 -11.52
CA SER A 249 -35.37 -11.28 -12.91
C SER A 249 -35.65 -12.63 -13.58
N VAL A 250 -34.77 -13.62 -13.37
CA VAL A 250 -34.98 -15.00 -13.85
C VAL A 250 -36.23 -15.62 -13.21
N GLN A 251 -36.41 -15.49 -11.89
CA GLN A 251 -37.62 -15.98 -11.21
C GLN A 251 -38.89 -15.33 -11.77
N LYS A 252 -38.87 -14.03 -12.05
CA LYS A 252 -40.00 -13.32 -12.64
C LYS A 252 -40.33 -13.86 -14.03
N GLU A 253 -39.32 -14.09 -14.86
CA GLU A 253 -39.49 -14.65 -16.21
C GLU A 253 -40.10 -16.06 -16.16
N VAL A 254 -39.63 -16.92 -15.25
CA VAL A 254 -40.22 -18.25 -15.01
C VAL A 254 -41.67 -18.16 -14.56
N ARG A 255 -42.01 -17.20 -13.68
CA ARG A 255 -43.39 -17.01 -13.21
C ARG A 255 -44.32 -16.56 -14.34
N LEU A 256 -43.85 -15.65 -15.20
CA LEU A 256 -44.58 -15.21 -16.39
C LEU A 256 -44.82 -16.38 -17.34
N PHE A 257 -43.76 -17.15 -17.64
CA PHE A 257 -43.87 -18.36 -18.47
C PHE A 257 -44.93 -19.33 -17.93
N ARG A 258 -44.93 -19.62 -16.63
CA ARG A 258 -45.92 -20.52 -16.00
C ARG A 258 -47.35 -19.98 -16.11
N HIS A 259 -47.53 -18.67 -15.97
CA HIS A 259 -48.83 -18.02 -16.10
C HIS A 259 -49.36 -18.13 -17.53
N ASP A 260 -48.52 -17.81 -18.52
CA ASP A 260 -48.92 -17.83 -19.92
C ASP A 260 -49.22 -19.25 -20.38
N PHE A 261 -48.43 -20.23 -19.92
CA PHE A 261 -48.72 -21.65 -20.13
C PHE A 261 -50.08 -22.06 -19.55
N LYS A 262 -50.41 -21.64 -18.32
CA LYS A 262 -51.70 -21.94 -17.70
C LYS A 262 -52.86 -21.36 -18.49
N ASN A 263 -52.71 -20.14 -19.01
CA ASN A 263 -53.77 -19.48 -19.79
C ASN A 263 -53.99 -20.16 -21.14
N MET A 264 -52.92 -20.57 -21.84
CA MET A 264 -53.04 -21.36 -23.07
C MET A 264 -53.79 -22.68 -22.82
N MET A 265 -53.42 -23.41 -21.75
CA MET A 265 -54.08 -24.68 -21.40
C MET A 265 -55.53 -24.50 -20.96
N ALA A 266 -55.86 -23.40 -20.27
CA ALA A 266 -57.25 -23.08 -19.90
C ALA A 266 -58.11 -22.79 -21.14
N GLY A 267 -57.57 -22.03 -22.11
CA GLY A 267 -58.22 -21.80 -23.40
C GLY A 267 -58.50 -23.11 -24.15
N ALA A 268 -57.51 -24.02 -24.18
CA ALA A 268 -57.66 -25.36 -24.74
C ALA A 268 -58.81 -26.15 -24.09
N SER A 269 -58.89 -26.10 -22.75
CA SER A 269 -59.89 -26.84 -21.98
C SER A 269 -61.32 -26.31 -22.14
N LEU A 270 -61.48 -25.01 -22.40
CA LEU A 270 -62.77 -24.38 -22.65
C LEU A 270 -63.31 -24.78 -24.02
N GLN A 271 -62.47 -24.75 -25.05
CA GLN A 271 -62.85 -25.24 -26.38
C GLN A 271 -63.26 -26.73 -26.34
N ALA A 272 -62.62 -27.53 -25.48
CA ALA A 272 -62.96 -28.94 -25.27
C ALA A 272 -64.33 -29.15 -24.59
N ARG A 273 -64.78 -28.19 -23.79
CA ARG A 273 -66.08 -28.26 -23.08
C ARG A 273 -67.27 -27.82 -23.93
N ASP A 274 -67.07 -26.91 -24.89
CA ASP A 274 -68.14 -26.41 -25.78
C ASP A 274 -68.52 -27.40 -26.91
N GLY A 275 -68.03 -28.64 -26.87
CA GLY A 275 -68.43 -29.71 -27.79
C GLY A 275 -67.92 -29.55 -29.22
N ASN A 276 -67.12 -28.52 -29.51
CA ASN A 276 -66.54 -28.29 -30.82
C ASN A 276 -65.22 -29.08 -30.99
N LEU A 277 -65.36 -30.40 -31.13
CA LEU A 277 -64.23 -31.33 -31.29
C LEU A 277 -63.31 -30.96 -32.45
N THR A 278 -63.84 -30.35 -33.51
CA THR A 278 -63.08 -29.81 -34.66
C THR A 278 -62.19 -28.64 -34.26
N ALA A 279 -62.68 -27.66 -33.52
CA ALA A 279 -61.87 -26.53 -33.04
C ALA A 279 -60.82 -26.98 -32.01
N VAL A 280 -61.15 -27.98 -31.18
CA VAL A 280 -60.20 -28.59 -30.23
C VAL A 280 -59.13 -29.36 -30.97
N GLN A 281 -59.47 -30.05 -32.05
CA GLN A 281 -58.53 -30.83 -32.85
C GLN A 281 -57.67 -29.92 -33.74
N GLU A 282 -58.20 -28.79 -34.19
CA GLU A 282 -57.47 -27.73 -34.91
C GLU A 282 -56.53 -26.96 -33.96
N PHE A 283 -57.02 -26.56 -32.78
CA PHE A 283 -56.22 -25.99 -31.69
C PHE A 283 -55.18 -26.99 -31.17
N ILE A 284 -55.53 -28.26 -30.98
CA ILE A 284 -54.56 -29.31 -30.67
C ILE A 284 -53.63 -29.53 -31.85
N SER A 285 -53.99 -29.41 -33.13
CA SER A 285 -53.03 -29.59 -34.23
C SER A 285 -52.12 -28.38 -34.46
N GLU A 286 -52.61 -27.16 -34.24
CA GLU A 286 -51.87 -25.90 -34.32
C GLU A 286 -50.95 -25.75 -33.10
N VAL A 287 -51.47 -26.09 -31.91
CA VAL A 287 -50.66 -26.25 -30.70
C VAL A 287 -49.76 -27.45 -30.89
N THR A 288 -50.19 -28.71 -30.90
CA THR A 288 -49.32 -29.92 -30.98
C THR A 288 -48.34 -29.93 -32.17
N GLY A 289 -48.64 -29.32 -33.32
CA GLY A 289 -47.69 -29.17 -34.45
C GLY A 289 -46.49 -28.27 -34.12
N ASP A 290 -46.74 -27.08 -33.58
CA ASP A 290 -45.69 -26.17 -33.11
C ASP A 290 -45.20 -26.52 -31.68
N PHE A 291 -46.01 -27.19 -30.87
CA PHE A 291 -45.80 -27.50 -29.45
C PHE A 291 -45.02 -28.81 -29.30
N GLU A 292 -45.22 -29.85 -30.10
CA GLU A 292 -44.30 -31.01 -30.08
C GLU A 292 -42.89 -30.61 -30.53
N GLN A 293 -42.77 -29.71 -31.51
CA GLN A 293 -41.47 -29.26 -31.98
C GLN A 293 -40.84 -28.20 -31.07
N GLN A 294 -41.60 -27.24 -30.53
CA GLN A 294 -41.09 -26.11 -29.74
C GLN A 294 -41.17 -26.36 -28.24
N VAL A 295 -42.24 -26.96 -27.71
CA VAL A 295 -42.33 -27.39 -26.31
C VAL A 295 -41.51 -28.66 -26.07
N GLY A 296 -41.42 -29.59 -27.02
CA GLY A 296 -40.45 -30.69 -26.96
C GLY A 296 -39.00 -30.19 -26.89
N ARG A 297 -38.65 -29.19 -27.71
CA ARG A 297 -37.33 -28.52 -27.64
C ARG A 297 -37.13 -27.74 -26.34
N GLN A 298 -38.14 -27.03 -25.85
CA GLN A 298 -38.02 -26.25 -24.61
C GLN A 298 -37.97 -27.14 -23.37
N ILE A 299 -38.77 -28.21 -23.29
CA ILE A 299 -38.70 -29.22 -22.22
C ILE A 299 -37.36 -29.95 -22.26
N PHE A 300 -36.88 -30.31 -23.47
CA PHE A 300 -35.54 -30.87 -23.63
C PHE A 300 -34.50 -29.89 -23.09
N GLN A 301 -34.51 -28.62 -23.53
CA GLN A 301 -33.60 -27.57 -23.05
C GLN A 301 -33.67 -27.37 -21.53
N ILE A 302 -34.86 -27.35 -20.93
CA ILE A 302 -35.05 -27.25 -19.48
C ILE A 302 -34.45 -28.46 -18.76
N SER A 303 -34.59 -29.68 -19.31
CA SER A 303 -33.95 -30.87 -18.73
C SER A 303 -32.42 -30.83 -18.81
N GLN A 304 -31.88 -30.35 -19.94
CA GLN A 304 -30.43 -30.25 -20.15
C GLN A 304 -29.82 -29.18 -19.23
N ILE A 305 -30.49 -28.03 -19.07
CA ILE A 305 -30.14 -27.03 -18.06
C ILE A 305 -30.28 -27.62 -16.66
N GLY A 306 -31.33 -28.41 -16.39
CA GLY A 306 -31.57 -29.08 -15.12
C GLY A 306 -30.40 -29.93 -14.65
N ASN A 307 -29.71 -30.60 -15.59
CA ASN A 307 -28.53 -31.43 -15.32
C ASN A 307 -27.30 -30.61 -14.89
N ILE A 308 -27.25 -29.30 -15.12
CA ILE A 308 -26.14 -28.45 -14.64
C ILE A 308 -26.40 -28.09 -13.16
N ARG A 309 -25.58 -28.63 -12.25
CA ARG A 309 -25.70 -28.38 -10.79
C ARG A 309 -24.87 -27.20 -10.29
N LEU A 310 -24.07 -26.59 -11.15
CA LEU A 310 -23.34 -25.34 -10.89
C LEU A 310 -24.23 -24.13 -11.12
N THR A 311 -24.48 -23.34 -10.07
CA THR A 311 -25.44 -22.24 -10.12
C THR A 311 -24.98 -21.09 -11.02
N GLU A 312 -23.69 -20.70 -10.98
CA GLU A 312 -23.18 -19.60 -11.82
C GLU A 312 -23.23 -19.94 -13.31
N LEU A 313 -22.79 -21.15 -13.67
CA LEU A 313 -22.78 -21.60 -15.07
C LEU A 313 -24.21 -21.76 -15.60
N LYS A 314 -25.13 -22.28 -14.76
CA LYS A 314 -26.55 -22.40 -15.08
C LYS A 314 -27.18 -21.04 -15.39
N GLY A 315 -26.92 -20.03 -14.55
CA GLY A 315 -27.40 -18.67 -14.79
C GLY A 315 -26.84 -18.05 -16.06
N LEU A 316 -25.55 -18.20 -16.32
CA LEU A 316 -24.87 -17.69 -17.53
C LEU A 316 -25.43 -18.30 -18.81
N LEU A 317 -25.62 -19.62 -18.84
CA LEU A 317 -26.14 -20.33 -20.02
C LEU A 317 -27.60 -19.98 -20.29
N ILE A 318 -28.44 -19.85 -19.24
CA ILE A 318 -29.81 -19.35 -19.38
C ILE A 318 -29.80 -17.97 -20.04
N LEU A 319 -28.97 -17.05 -19.56
CA LEU A 319 -28.87 -15.70 -20.11
C LEU A 319 -28.51 -15.72 -21.61
N LYS A 320 -27.49 -16.48 -22.00
CA LYS A 320 -27.06 -16.61 -23.40
C LYS A 320 -28.13 -17.27 -24.27
N MET A 321 -28.79 -18.29 -23.77
CA MET A 321 -29.89 -18.95 -24.47
C MET A 321 -31.06 -17.99 -24.70
N THR A 322 -31.39 -17.16 -23.72
CA THR A 322 -32.40 -16.10 -23.85
C THR A 322 -31.97 -15.02 -24.85
N GLU A 323 -30.69 -14.61 -24.86
CA GLU A 323 -30.15 -13.67 -25.85
C GLU A 323 -30.18 -14.24 -27.27
N LEU A 324 -29.80 -15.50 -27.44
CA LEU A 324 -29.84 -16.19 -28.74
C LEU A 324 -31.28 -16.36 -29.22
N GLN A 325 -32.23 -16.69 -28.33
CA GLN A 325 -33.66 -16.71 -28.62
C GLN A 325 -34.17 -15.33 -29.08
N LYS A 326 -33.81 -14.26 -28.37
CA LYS A 326 -34.19 -12.88 -28.76
C LYS A 326 -33.62 -12.45 -30.10
N LYS A 327 -32.46 -12.98 -30.49
CA LYS A 327 -31.83 -12.73 -31.79
C LYS A 327 -32.27 -13.71 -32.87
N GLU A 328 -33.23 -14.60 -32.56
CA GLU A 328 -33.71 -15.67 -33.45
C GLU A 328 -32.57 -16.58 -33.99
N ILE A 329 -31.47 -16.69 -33.24
CA ILE A 329 -30.33 -17.54 -33.60
C ILE A 329 -30.64 -18.97 -33.16
N PRO A 330 -30.66 -19.97 -34.06
CA PRO A 330 -30.93 -21.35 -33.68
C PRO A 330 -29.77 -21.94 -32.87
N PHE A 331 -30.07 -22.55 -31.72
CA PHE A 331 -29.09 -23.23 -30.88
C PHE A 331 -29.66 -24.51 -30.25
N ARG A 332 -28.76 -25.39 -29.80
CA ARG A 332 -29.08 -26.63 -29.09
C ARG A 332 -28.07 -26.85 -27.96
N LEU A 333 -28.56 -27.02 -26.74
CA LEU A 333 -27.76 -27.35 -25.57
C LEU A 333 -27.91 -28.85 -25.29
N GLU A 334 -26.80 -29.56 -25.10
CA GLU A 334 -26.78 -30.99 -24.76
C GLU A 334 -25.89 -31.22 -23.53
N VAL A 335 -26.50 -31.68 -22.44
CA VAL A 335 -25.87 -32.03 -21.17
C VAL A 335 -26.51 -33.35 -20.70
N PRO A 336 -25.98 -34.50 -21.17
CA PRO A 336 -26.62 -35.80 -20.99
C PRO A 336 -26.55 -36.32 -19.55
N PHE A 337 -25.61 -35.83 -18.73
CA PHE A 337 -25.40 -36.28 -17.35
C PHE A 337 -25.31 -35.09 -16.37
N PRO A 338 -25.61 -35.29 -15.07
CA PRO A 338 -25.46 -34.24 -14.07
C PRO A 338 -24.03 -33.70 -14.02
N PHE A 339 -23.88 -32.39 -14.21
CA PHE A 339 -22.59 -31.69 -14.18
C PHE A 339 -22.43 -30.95 -12.85
N GLU A 340 -21.57 -31.49 -11.99
CA GLU A 340 -21.40 -31.02 -10.60
C GLU A 340 -20.02 -30.44 -10.32
N HIS A 341 -18.96 -31.05 -10.85
CA HIS A 341 -17.59 -30.70 -10.48
C HIS A 341 -16.77 -30.40 -11.73
N PRO A 342 -16.52 -29.12 -12.02
CA PRO A 342 -15.60 -28.75 -13.08
C PRO A 342 -14.18 -29.01 -12.60
N GLY A 343 -13.35 -29.67 -13.42
CA GLY A 343 -11.93 -29.90 -13.12
C GLY A 343 -11.07 -28.61 -13.13
N ILE A 344 -11.72 -27.44 -13.22
CA ILE A 344 -11.14 -26.10 -13.25
C ILE A 344 -11.94 -25.17 -12.34
N PRO A 345 -11.37 -24.07 -11.84
CA PRO A 345 -12.10 -23.10 -11.03
C PRO A 345 -13.35 -22.59 -11.74
N GLU A 346 -14.50 -22.57 -11.04
CA GLU A 346 -15.81 -22.16 -11.59
C GLU A 346 -15.76 -20.79 -12.28
N ARG A 347 -14.98 -19.86 -11.73
CA ARG A 347 -14.81 -18.51 -12.28
C ARG A 347 -14.09 -18.49 -13.62
N GLU A 348 -13.13 -19.40 -13.85
CA GLU A 348 -12.43 -19.53 -15.12
C GLU A 348 -13.32 -20.21 -16.16
N LEU A 349 -14.08 -21.23 -15.76
CA LEU A 349 -15.07 -21.87 -16.61
C LEU A 349 -16.13 -20.88 -17.09
N CYS A 350 -16.69 -20.07 -16.20
CA CYS A 350 -17.68 -19.04 -16.55
C CYS A 350 -17.09 -17.97 -17.47
N ARG A 351 -15.80 -17.64 -17.37
CA ARG A 351 -15.11 -16.70 -18.29
C ARG A 351 -14.86 -17.30 -19.67
N ALA A 352 -14.64 -18.60 -19.76
CA ALA A 352 -14.45 -19.29 -21.04
C ALA A 352 -15.79 -19.54 -21.75
N ALA A 353 -16.86 -19.75 -20.98
CA ALA A 353 -18.20 -20.04 -21.50
C ALA A 353 -19.03 -18.79 -21.84
N GLY A 354 -18.74 -17.64 -21.20
CA GLY A 354 -19.43 -16.36 -21.43
C GLY A 354 -18.90 -15.62 -22.64
#